data_AF-A0A4E9FA62-F1
#
_entry.id   AF-A0A4E9FA62-F1
#
_cell.length_a   1.000
_cell.length_b   1.000
_cell.length_c   1.000
_cell.angle_alpha   90.00
_cell.angle_beta   90.00
_cell.angle_gamma   90.00
#
_symmetry.space_group_name_H-M   'P 1'
#
loop_
_entity.id
_entity.type
_entity.pdbx_description
1 polymer ?
#
loop_
_entity_poly.entity_id
_entity_poly.type
_entity_poly.pdbx_seq_one_letter_code
_entity_poly.pdbx_strand_id
1 'polypeptide(L)'
;MINESVCRSYQVSLFDQTLFFTKEVTKRRDFIRYEKYGTMLKIAVSVLYEPKMGLAGMIAAGTMATGAVAVTVVCVPFVTPALRKICIPYVPATPQQLQNVAMALSTCPAKVSPLVDLGSGDGRVV
;
A
#
# COMPACT_ATOMS: atom_id res chain seq x y z
N MET A 1 51.85 42.96 -17.94
CA MET A 1 50.52 42.89 -18.59
C MET A 1 50.29 41.44 -18.95
N ILE A 2 49.39 40.75 -18.26
CA ILE A 2 49.04 39.37 -18.59
C ILE A 2 48.24 39.45 -19.88
N ASN A 3 48.78 38.85 -20.95
CA ASN A 3 48.24 38.97 -22.30
C ASN A 3 46.84 38.34 -22.34
N GLU A 4 45.83 39.08 -22.82
CA GLU A 4 44.43 38.64 -23.00
C GLU A 4 44.33 37.25 -23.65
N SER A 5 45.25 36.93 -24.56
CA SER A 5 45.32 35.62 -25.24
C SER A 5 45.58 34.44 -24.28
N VAL A 6 46.32 34.67 -23.19
CA VAL A 6 46.60 33.66 -22.14
C VAL A 6 45.33 33.41 -21.31
N CYS A 7 44.63 34.47 -20.86
CA CYS A 7 43.35 34.34 -20.16
C CYS A 7 42.32 33.59 -21.00
N ARG A 8 42.21 33.93 -22.29
CA ARG A 8 41.26 33.26 -23.20
C ARG A 8 41.58 31.77 -23.39
N SER A 9 42.85 31.41 -23.44
CA SER A 9 43.29 30.00 -23.54
C SER A 9 42.97 29.21 -22.27
N TYR A 10 43.21 29.77 -21.08
CA TYR A 10 42.81 29.13 -19.82
C TYR A 10 41.29 28.98 -19.71
N GLN A 11 40.53 30.00 -20.14
CA GLN A 11 39.07 29.96 -20.07
C GLN A 11 38.47 28.94 -21.04
N VAL A 12 39.04 28.79 -22.24
CA VAL A 12 38.68 27.72 -23.18
C VAL A 12 39.04 26.35 -22.61
N SER A 13 40.22 26.20 -22.02
CA SER A 13 40.66 24.93 -21.41
C SER A 13 39.80 24.51 -20.21
N LEU A 14 39.43 25.45 -19.34
CA LEU A 14 38.51 25.20 -18.22
C LEU A 14 37.10 24.82 -18.72
N PHE A 15 36.64 25.48 -19.78
CA PHE A 15 35.35 25.16 -20.39
C PHE A 15 35.35 23.75 -21.00
N ASP A 16 36.43 23.36 -21.68
CA ASP A 16 36.59 22.03 -22.28
C ASP A 16 36.65 20.93 -21.20
N GLN A 17 37.37 21.16 -20.10
CA GLN A 17 37.37 20.24 -18.95
C GLN A 17 35.98 20.11 -18.31
N THR A 18 35.23 21.20 -18.20
CA THR A 18 33.86 21.19 -17.65
C THR A 18 32.89 20.46 -18.60
N LEU A 19 33.01 20.68 -19.91
CA LEU A 19 32.21 20.00 -20.92
C LEU A 19 32.51 18.49 -20.95
N PHE A 20 33.78 18.12 -20.86
CA PHE A 20 34.20 16.72 -20.77
C PHE A 20 33.64 16.05 -19.50
N PHE A 21 33.72 16.71 -18.35
CA PHE A 21 33.16 16.19 -17.10
C PHE A 21 31.64 16.05 -17.15
N THR A 22 30.92 17.04 -17.70
CA THR A 22 29.46 16.96 -17.86
C THR A 22 29.02 15.87 -18.84
N LYS A 23 29.78 15.66 -19.93
CA LYS A 23 29.61 14.53 -20.85
C LYS A 23 29.81 13.20 -20.11
N GLU A 24 30.85 13.07 -19.30
CA GLU A 24 31.16 11.82 -18.60
C GLU A 24 30.16 11.51 -17.48
N VAL A 25 29.74 12.51 -16.70
CA VAL A 25 28.67 12.37 -15.70
C VAL A 25 27.35 11.97 -16.36
N THR A 26 27.02 12.55 -17.51
CA THR A 26 25.80 12.19 -18.25
C THR A 26 25.87 10.76 -18.78
N LYS A 27 27.00 10.38 -19.40
CA LYS A 27 27.26 9.01 -19.85
C LYS A 27 27.16 7.99 -18.71
N ARG A 28 27.71 8.31 -17.53
CA ARG A 28 27.61 7.43 -16.35
C ARG A 28 26.19 7.34 -15.81
N ARG A 29 25.44 8.45 -15.78
CA ARG A 29 24.02 8.46 -15.41
C ARG A 29 23.17 7.63 -16.37
N ASP A 30 23.44 7.72 -17.67
CA ASP A 30 22.75 6.93 -18.68
C ASP A 30 23.06 5.45 -18.51
N PHE A 31 24.32 5.07 -18.26
CA PHE A 31 24.71 3.68 -17.98
C PHE A 31 23.97 3.09 -16.78
N ILE A 32 23.94 3.77 -15.62
CA ILE A 32 23.21 3.31 -14.42
C ILE A 32 21.72 3.15 -14.71
N ARG A 33 21.15 4.09 -15.48
CA ARG A 33 19.75 4.04 -15.91
C ARG A 33 19.50 2.81 -16.80
N TYR A 34 20.35 2.55 -17.80
CA TYR A 34 20.29 1.36 -18.65
C TYR A 34 20.42 0.06 -17.85
N GLU A 35 21.28 0.01 -16.85
CA GLU A 35 21.48 -1.16 -16.00
C GLU A 35 20.26 -1.42 -15.09
N LYS A 36 19.65 -0.35 -14.55
CA LYS A 36 18.40 -0.42 -13.80
C LYS A 36 17.23 -0.91 -14.67
N TYR A 37 17.05 -0.32 -15.86
CA TYR A 37 16.00 -0.76 -16.79
C TYR A 37 16.28 -2.16 -17.35
N GLY A 38 17.53 -2.50 -17.60
CA GLY A 38 17.93 -3.85 -18.05
C GLY A 38 17.65 -4.90 -16.98
N THR A 39 17.88 -4.58 -15.70
CA THR A 39 17.54 -5.48 -14.58
C THR A 39 16.02 -5.61 -14.42
N MET A 40 15.29 -4.49 -14.46
CA MET A 40 13.81 -4.51 -14.44
C MET A 40 13.23 -5.28 -15.62
N LEU A 41 13.81 -5.12 -16.81
CA LEU A 41 13.39 -5.83 -18.01
C LEU A 41 13.68 -7.34 -17.90
N LYS A 42 14.84 -7.73 -17.37
CA LYS A 42 15.15 -9.14 -17.10
C LYS A 42 14.14 -9.75 -16.11
N ILE A 43 13.83 -9.05 -15.02
CA ILE A 43 12.82 -9.49 -14.04
C ILE A 43 11.45 -9.60 -14.70
N ALA A 44 11.01 -8.57 -15.43
CA ALA A 44 9.73 -8.57 -16.12
C ALA A 44 9.63 -9.71 -17.16
N VAL A 45 10.68 -9.93 -17.96
CA VAL A 45 10.75 -11.03 -18.92
C VAL A 45 10.72 -12.39 -18.21
N SER A 46 11.40 -12.56 -17.08
CA SER A 46 11.33 -13.81 -16.31
C SER A 46 9.96 -14.07 -15.67
N VAL A 47 9.21 -13.01 -15.34
CA VAL A 47 7.82 -13.12 -14.87
C VAL A 47 6.86 -13.43 -16.02
N LEU A 48 7.11 -12.88 -17.22
CA LEU A 48 6.32 -13.12 -18.43
C LEU A 48 6.61 -14.48 -19.08
N TYR A 49 7.82 -15.02 -18.90
CA TYR A 49 8.16 -16.37 -19.34
C TYR A 49 7.54 -17.38 -18.37
N GLU A 50 6.25 -17.63 -18.58
CA GLU A 50 5.49 -18.68 -17.91
C GLU A 50 6.22 -20.03 -18.11
N PRO A 51 6.83 -20.63 -17.06
CA PRO A 51 7.22 -22.02 -17.17
C PRO A 51 5.95 -22.82 -17.47
N LYS A 52 6.01 -23.80 -18.39
CA LYS A 52 4.90 -24.72 -18.61
C LYS A 52 4.70 -25.55 -17.35
N MET A 53 3.86 -25.04 -16.44
CA MET A 53 3.48 -25.74 -15.23
C MET A 53 2.64 -26.94 -15.64
N GLY A 54 2.95 -28.11 -15.08
CA GLY A 54 2.07 -29.26 -15.22
C GLY A 54 0.69 -28.95 -14.62
N LEU A 55 -0.35 -29.64 -15.09
CA LEU A 55 -1.73 -29.47 -14.60
C LEU A 55 -1.82 -29.48 -13.07
N ALA A 56 -1.08 -30.37 -12.41
CA ALA A 56 -1.01 -30.44 -10.95
C ALA A 56 -0.50 -29.12 -10.31
N GLY A 57 0.51 -28.49 -10.91
CA GLY A 57 1.04 -27.21 -10.46
C GLY A 57 0.04 -26.07 -10.62
N MET A 58 -0.73 -26.06 -11.72
CA MET A 58 -1.80 -25.07 -11.92
C MET A 58 -2.94 -25.25 -10.91
N ILE A 59 -3.37 -26.49 -10.65
CA ILE A 59 -4.41 -26.78 -9.65
C ILE A 59 -3.92 -26.38 -8.25
N ALA A 60 -2.69 -26.72 -7.88
CA ALA A 60 -2.12 -26.34 -6.59
C ALA A 60 -2.04 -24.81 -6.43
N ALA A 61 -1.54 -24.08 -7.44
CA ALA A 61 -1.48 -22.62 -7.40
C ALA A 61 -2.87 -21.99 -7.32
N GLY A 62 -3.82 -22.48 -8.13
CA GLY A 62 -5.20 -21.98 -8.14
C GLY A 62 -5.91 -22.19 -6.80
N THR A 63 -5.84 -23.39 -6.23
CA THR A 63 -6.45 -23.70 -4.94
C THR A 63 -5.86 -22.87 -3.80
N MET A 64 -4.55 -22.67 -3.77
CA MET A 64 -3.88 -21.82 -2.77
C MET A 64 -4.29 -20.34 -2.92
N ALA A 65 -4.35 -19.83 -4.15
CA ALA A 65 -4.79 -18.46 -4.42
C ALA A 65 -6.25 -18.24 -4.01
N THR A 66 -7.15 -19.16 -4.39
CA THR A 66 -8.57 -19.09 -3.99
C THR A 66 -8.74 -19.19 -2.48
N GLY A 67 -8.01 -20.09 -1.82
CA GLY A 67 -8.04 -20.21 -0.36
C GLY A 67 -7.59 -18.94 0.36
N ALA A 68 -6.47 -18.35 -0.09
CA ALA A 68 -5.97 -17.10 0.47
C ALA A 68 -6.96 -15.94 0.30
N VAL A 69 -7.58 -15.82 -0.88
CA VAL A 69 -8.61 -14.80 -1.15
C VAL A 69 -9.84 -15.03 -0.27
N ALA A 70 -10.31 -16.27 -0.15
CA ALA A 70 -11.49 -16.60 0.67
C ALA A 70 -11.27 -16.24 2.15
N VAL A 71 -10.12 -16.63 2.72
CA VAL A 71 -9.76 -16.29 4.10
C VAL A 71 -9.67 -14.76 4.27
N THR A 72 -9.06 -14.07 3.30
CA THR A 72 -8.98 -12.60 3.33
C THR A 72 -10.37 -11.98 3.35
N VAL A 73 -11.27 -12.38 2.46
CA VAL A 73 -12.65 -11.83 2.40
C VAL A 73 -13.42 -12.08 3.70
N VAL A 74 -13.27 -13.25 4.32
CA VAL A 74 -13.94 -13.58 5.57
C VAL A 74 -13.36 -12.79 6.75
N CYS A 75 -12.03 -12.65 6.84
CA CYS A 75 -11.38 -12.06 8.01
C CYS A 75 -11.28 -10.53 7.96
N VAL A 76 -11.14 -9.93 6.78
CA VAL A 76 -11.01 -8.47 6.60
C VAL A 76 -12.07 -7.65 7.33
N PRO A 77 -13.38 -7.95 7.31
CA PRO A 77 -14.37 -7.15 8.03
C PRO A 77 -14.19 -7.16 9.56
N PHE A 78 -13.49 -8.15 10.12
CA PHE A 78 -13.22 -8.24 11.56
C PHE A 78 -11.87 -7.63 11.94
N VAL A 79 -10.88 -7.68 11.05
CA VAL A 79 -9.54 -7.13 11.29
C VAL A 79 -9.48 -5.63 10.98
N THR A 80 -10.14 -5.16 9.92
CA THR A 80 -10.08 -3.75 9.50
C THR A 80 -10.59 -2.75 10.53
N PRO A 81 -11.64 -3.04 11.34
CA PRO A 81 -12.05 -2.14 12.42
C PRO A 81 -10.95 -1.81 13.42
N ALA A 82 -10.02 -2.74 13.69
CA ALA A 82 -8.93 -2.59 14.65
C ALA A 82 -7.74 -1.79 14.10
N LEU A 83 -7.60 -1.68 12.78
CA LEU A 83 -6.49 -0.97 12.13
C LEU A 83 -6.80 0.52 11.85
N ARG A 84 -7.93 1.03 12.32
CA ARG A 84 -8.33 2.44 12.12
C ARG A 84 -7.38 3.36 12.89
N LYS A 85 -6.61 4.19 12.17
CA LYS A 85 -5.71 5.20 12.77
C LYS A 85 -6.48 6.34 13.47
N ILE A 86 -7.68 6.64 12.99
CA ILE A 86 -8.53 7.69 13.54
C ILE A 86 -9.59 6.99 14.38
N CYS A 87 -9.46 7.10 15.70
CA CYS A 87 -10.54 6.72 16.61
C CYS A 87 -11.67 7.74 16.49
N ILE A 88 -12.90 7.26 16.35
CA ILE A 88 -14.08 8.12 16.43
C ILE A 88 -14.18 8.57 17.90
N PRO A 89 -14.39 9.86 18.20
CA PRO A 89 -14.58 10.31 19.58
C PRO A 89 -15.77 9.59 20.20
N TYR A 90 -15.64 9.26 21.48
CA TYR A 90 -16.70 8.65 22.27
C TYR A 90 -17.95 9.54 22.26
N VAL A 91 -19.08 9.02 21.77
CA VAL A 91 -20.38 9.70 21.78
C VAL A 91 -21.30 8.98 22.76
N PRO A 92 -21.68 9.59 23.89
CA PRO A 92 -22.62 8.98 24.82
C PRO A 92 -24.00 8.83 24.18
N ALA A 93 -24.68 7.71 24.47
CA ALA A 93 -26.07 7.53 24.09
C ALA A 93 -26.93 8.60 24.80
N THR A 94 -27.92 9.15 24.09
CA THR A 94 -28.84 10.10 24.71
C THR A 94 -29.75 9.40 25.72
N PRO A 95 -30.25 10.11 26.76
CA PRO A 95 -31.19 9.52 27.71
C PRO A 95 -32.43 8.92 27.03
N GLN A 96 -32.90 9.53 25.94
CA GLN A 96 -34.04 9.05 25.16
C GLN A 96 -33.73 7.73 24.44
N GLN A 97 -32.52 7.59 23.89
CA GLN A 97 -32.08 6.32 23.28
C GLN A 97 -32.03 5.21 24.33
N LEU A 98 -31.47 5.51 25.51
CA LEU A 98 -31.38 4.56 26.61
C LEU A 98 -32.77 4.13 27.10
N GLN A 99 -33.72 5.07 27.15
CA GLN A 99 -35.12 4.78 27.47
C GLN A 99 -35.79 3.89 26.43
N ASN A 100 -35.53 4.12 25.13
CA ASN A 100 -36.07 3.28 24.06
C ASN A 100 -35.54 1.84 24.14
N VAL A 101 -34.25 1.67 24.46
CA VAL A 101 -33.65 0.35 24.69
C VAL A 101 -34.28 -0.32 25.91
N ALA A 102 -34.42 0.41 27.03
CA ALA A 102 -35.06 -0.12 28.23
C ALA A 102 -36.52 -0.53 27.99
N MET A 103 -37.26 0.24 27.18
CA MET A 103 -38.63 -0.08 26.79
C MET A 103 -38.69 -1.31 25.87
N ALA A 104 -37.79 -1.42 24.90
CA ALA A 104 -37.71 -2.61 24.06
C ALA A 104 -37.42 -3.86 24.90
N LEU A 105 -36.50 -3.76 25.87
CA LEU A 105 -36.19 -4.84 26.81
C LEU A 105 -37.36 -5.16 27.74
N SER A 106 -38.13 -4.18 28.20
CA SER A 106 -39.28 -4.43 29.09
C SER A 106 -40.44 -5.14 28.39
N THR A 107 -40.56 -5.01 27.06
CA THR A 107 -41.55 -5.74 26.26
C THR A 107 -41.16 -7.18 25.94
N CYS A 108 -39.94 -7.60 26.27
CA CYS A 108 -39.48 -8.96 26.02
C CYS A 108 -40.19 -9.95 26.96
N PRO A 109 -40.99 -10.91 26.45
CA PRO A 109 -41.82 -11.79 27.28
C PRO A 109 -41.04 -12.85 28.07
N ALA A 110 -39.76 -13.07 27.73
CA ALA A 110 -38.91 -14.08 28.33
C ALA A 110 -37.43 -13.63 28.36
N LYS A 111 -36.61 -14.32 29.16
CA LYS A 111 -35.14 -14.13 29.20
C LYS A 111 -34.47 -14.30 27.84
N VAL A 112 -35.10 -15.08 26.95
CA VAL A 112 -34.67 -15.27 25.57
C VAL A 112 -35.70 -14.59 24.70
N SER A 113 -35.35 -13.45 24.12
CA SER A 113 -36.22 -12.71 23.20
C SER A 113 -35.58 -12.68 21.81
N PRO A 114 -36.38 -12.52 20.74
CA PRO A 114 -35.86 -12.29 19.40
C PRO A 114 -35.26 -10.88 19.23
N LEU A 115 -35.24 -10.06 20.29
CA LEU A 115 -34.66 -8.73 20.24
C LEU A 115 -33.13 -8.86 20.14
N VAL A 116 -32.60 -8.60 18.95
CA VAL A 116 -31.17 -8.61 18.69
C VAL A 116 -30.68 -7.17 18.61
N ASP A 117 -29.80 -6.77 19.51
CA ASP A 117 -29.04 -5.53 19.34
C ASP A 117 -27.92 -5.77 18.32
N LEU A 118 -28.07 -5.20 17.12
CA LEU A 118 -27.08 -5.27 16.03
C LEU A 118 -26.06 -4.12 16.10
N GLY A 119 -25.68 -3.72 17.30
CA GLY A 119 -24.37 -3.12 17.56
C GLY A 119 -24.39 -1.61 17.76
N SER A 120 -24.24 -1.20 19.02
CA SER A 120 -23.40 -0.05 19.33
C SER A 120 -21.95 -0.47 19.06
N GLY A 121 -21.35 0.01 17.98
CA GLY A 121 -19.98 -0.36 17.60
C GLY A 121 -18.90 -0.13 18.68
N ASP A 122 -19.25 0.53 19.79
CA ASP A 122 -18.41 0.79 20.96
C ASP A 122 -18.42 -0.34 22.00
N GLY A 123 -19.39 -1.26 21.98
CA GLY A 123 -19.52 -2.34 22.97
C GLY A 123 -19.77 -1.85 24.39
N ARG A 124 -20.30 -0.62 24.55
CA ARG A 124 -20.50 0.05 25.84
C ARG A 124 -21.87 0.74 25.85
N VAL A 125 -22.68 0.40 26.86
CA VAL A 125 -23.86 1.18 27.25
C VAL A 125 -23.49 1.86 28.56
N VAL A 126 -23.42 3.19 28.60
CA VAL A 126 -23.24 3.96 29.84
C VAL A 126 -24.25 5.09 29.92
#